data_AF-A0A4P8RDX1-F1
#
_entry.id   AF-A0A4P8RDX1-F1
#
_cell.length_a   1.000
_cell.length_b   1.000
_cell.length_c   1.000
_cell.angle_alpha   90.00
_cell.angle_beta   90.00
_cell.angle_gamma   90.00
#
_symmetry.space_group_name_H-M   'P 1'
#
loop_
_entity.id
_entity.type
_entity.pdbx_description
1 polymer ?
#
loop_
_entity_poly.entity_id
_entity_poly.type
_entity_poly.pdbx_seq_one_letter_code
_entity_poly.pdbx_strand_id
1 'polypeptide(L)'
;MTGLRYFNLFHQPGLSMLRYSFFLLLTLPLYFSCSSGSSTDKEAEQAYQDLRNFVADVEQDTAMATDVTEAAWEEEADQLLEEYSKHESKADEYREHYSVEKREEIKALEERFELAYEKRQKLYDDVSRRYRLRQDMLGVEVAADDLSTIQADNITATYQKFINTLHSNKELYTARDWEHIEGWWSALNDRRQEV
;
A
#
# COMPACT_ATOMS: atom_id res chain seq x y z
N MET A 1 -1.05 -32.50 -55.90
CA MET A 1 -1.36 -33.41 -54.77
C MET A 1 -1.96 -32.58 -53.67
N THR A 2 -3.23 -32.84 -53.43
CA THR A 2 -4.18 -32.21 -52.52
C THR A 2 -3.89 -32.60 -51.07
N GLY A 3 -4.06 -31.67 -50.14
CA GLY A 3 -3.87 -31.92 -48.70
C GLY A 3 -4.38 -30.79 -47.81
N LEU A 4 -5.70 -30.55 -47.86
CA LEU A 4 -6.46 -29.77 -46.89
C LEU A 4 -6.43 -30.43 -45.50
N ARG A 5 -6.18 -29.67 -44.43
CA ARG A 5 -6.70 -29.94 -43.07
C ARG A 5 -7.02 -28.62 -42.33
N TYR A 6 -8.30 -28.25 -42.23
CA TYR A 6 -9.15 -28.27 -41.01
C TYR A 6 -8.60 -27.35 -39.89
N PHE A 7 -9.00 -26.08 -39.81
CA PHE A 7 -10.20 -25.57 -39.10
C PHE A 7 -10.50 -26.31 -37.79
N ASN A 8 -10.19 -25.67 -36.65
CA ASN A 8 -10.94 -25.83 -35.42
C ASN A 8 -10.99 -24.49 -34.68
N LEU A 9 -12.13 -23.81 -34.84
CA LEU A 9 -12.63 -22.83 -33.90
C LEU A 9 -13.08 -23.59 -32.64
N PHE A 10 -12.58 -23.19 -31.47
CA PHE A 10 -13.33 -23.36 -30.24
C PHE A 10 -13.79 -21.99 -29.76
N HIS A 11 -15.04 -21.71 -30.11
CA HIS A 11 -15.91 -20.76 -29.46
C HIS A 11 -16.76 -21.59 -28.48
N GLN A 12 -16.77 -21.26 -27.20
CA GLN A 12 -18.03 -21.04 -26.49
C GLN A 12 -17.85 -20.21 -25.21
N PRO A 13 -18.77 -19.26 -24.97
CA PRO A 13 -18.89 -18.47 -23.75
C PRO A 13 -19.84 -19.15 -22.75
N GLY A 14 -19.67 -18.87 -21.47
CA GLY A 14 -20.61 -19.23 -20.41
C GLY A 14 -20.13 -18.60 -19.11
N LEU A 15 -20.97 -18.13 -18.20
CA LEU A 15 -22.41 -18.12 -18.13
C LEU A 15 -22.74 -17.10 -17.04
N SER A 16 -23.54 -16.10 -17.39
CA SER A 16 -24.27 -15.26 -16.46
C SER A 16 -25.03 -16.10 -15.43
N MET A 17 -24.72 -15.91 -14.15
CA MET A 17 -25.58 -16.33 -13.03
C MET A 17 -26.07 -15.07 -12.31
N LEU A 18 -27.21 -14.57 -12.81
CA LEU A 18 -28.19 -13.89 -11.98
C LEU A 18 -28.45 -14.76 -10.75
N ARG A 19 -28.28 -14.20 -9.55
CA ARG A 19 -28.91 -14.72 -8.34
C ARG A 19 -29.87 -13.69 -7.77
N TYR A 20 -31.13 -14.07 -7.95
CA TYR A 20 -32.37 -13.58 -7.41
C TYR A 20 -32.32 -12.74 -6.13
N SER A 21 -33.07 -11.65 -6.23
CA SER A 21 -33.76 -10.92 -5.18
C SER A 21 -34.36 -11.83 -4.10
N PHE A 22 -34.05 -11.53 -2.84
CA PHE A 22 -34.92 -11.81 -1.71
C PHE A 22 -35.30 -10.47 -1.08
N PHE A 23 -36.48 -10.00 -1.43
CA PHE A 23 -37.15 -8.86 -0.79
C PHE A 23 -37.62 -9.31 0.60
N LEU A 24 -36.96 -8.84 1.66
CA LEU A 24 -37.48 -8.90 3.02
C LEU A 24 -37.68 -7.46 3.49
N LEU A 25 -38.86 -6.94 3.17
CA LEU A 25 -39.41 -5.68 3.68
C LEU A 25 -39.63 -5.82 5.19
N LEU A 26 -38.64 -5.43 5.99
CA LEU A 26 -38.86 -5.09 7.39
C LEU A 26 -38.89 -3.56 7.50
N THR A 27 -40.09 -3.01 7.49
CA THR A 27 -40.35 -1.59 7.69
C THR A 27 -40.04 -1.22 9.14
N LEU A 28 -38.81 -0.77 9.40
CA LEU A 28 -38.45 -0.06 10.62
C LEU A 28 -39.02 1.36 10.55
N PRO A 29 -39.75 1.84 11.57
CA PRO A 29 -40.18 3.23 11.63
C PRO A 29 -38.94 4.13 11.67
N LEU A 30 -38.79 4.92 10.62
CA LEU A 30 -37.83 6.01 10.56
C LEU A 30 -38.23 7.04 11.63
N TYR A 31 -37.57 6.97 12.78
CA TYR A 31 -37.49 8.10 13.70
C TYR A 31 -36.67 9.20 13.01
N PHE A 32 -37.32 9.96 12.12
CA PHE A 32 -36.84 11.29 11.72
C PHE A 32 -36.96 12.20 12.95
N SER A 33 -35.98 12.10 13.85
CA SER A 33 -35.73 13.17 14.81
C SER A 33 -35.25 14.36 13.99
N CYS A 34 -36.14 15.34 13.84
CA CYS A 34 -35.92 16.56 13.10
C CYS A 34 -34.90 17.42 13.87
N SER A 35 -33.60 17.17 13.64
CA SER A 35 -32.53 18.08 14.05
C SER A 35 -32.63 19.34 13.19
N SER A 36 -33.17 20.41 13.77
CA SER A 36 -33.18 21.77 13.23
C SER A 36 -31.84 22.46 13.49
N GLY A 37 -30.72 21.75 13.28
CA GLY A 37 -29.41 22.39 13.19
C GLY A 37 -29.39 23.36 12.02
N SER A 38 -28.76 24.52 12.21
CA SER A 38 -28.54 25.48 11.13
C SER A 38 -27.77 24.81 9.99
N SER A 39 -27.83 25.36 8.76
CA SER A 39 -27.01 24.85 7.65
C SER A 39 -25.53 24.79 8.03
N THR A 40 -25.08 25.78 8.80
CA THR A 40 -23.71 25.87 9.32
C THR A 40 -23.36 24.73 10.28
N ASP A 41 -24.27 24.32 11.17
CA ASP A 41 -23.99 23.20 12.10
C ASP A 41 -23.83 21.87 11.36
N LYS A 42 -24.56 21.67 10.25
CA LYS A 42 -24.43 20.48 9.41
C LYS A 42 -23.12 20.47 8.64
N GLU A 43 -22.72 21.62 8.10
CA GLU A 43 -21.44 21.77 7.40
C GLU A 43 -20.24 21.59 8.34
N ALA A 44 -20.32 22.14 9.56
CA ALA A 44 -19.31 21.95 10.60
C ALA A 44 -19.18 20.47 10.98
N GLU A 45 -20.30 19.77 11.19
CA GLU A 45 -20.27 18.33 11.49
C GLU A 45 -19.67 17.53 10.33
N GLN A 46 -20.01 17.87 9.09
CA GLN A 46 -19.45 17.20 7.91
C GLN A 46 -17.94 17.41 7.82
N ALA A 47 -17.45 18.64 8.02
CA ALA A 47 -16.02 18.94 7.98
C ALA A 47 -15.22 18.14 9.03
N TYR A 48 -15.75 18.05 10.26
CA TYR A 48 -15.18 17.21 11.30
C TYR A 48 -15.17 15.72 10.92
N GLN A 49 -16.28 15.19 10.39
CA GLN A 49 -16.34 13.78 9.99
C GLN A 49 -15.40 13.47 8.82
N ASP A 50 -15.25 14.38 7.86
CA ASP A 50 -14.36 14.22 6.72
C ASP A 50 -12.89 14.12 7.18
N LEU A 51 -12.45 15.05 8.04
CA LEU A 51 -11.10 14.97 8.65
C LEU A 51 -10.92 13.67 9.44
N ARG A 52 -11.89 13.32 10.28
CA ARG A 52 -11.83 12.11 11.11
C ARG A 52 -11.73 10.83 10.27
N ASN A 53 -12.52 10.74 9.20
CA ASN A 53 -12.51 9.59 8.31
C ASN A 53 -11.20 9.51 7.53
N PHE A 54 -10.73 10.65 7.00
CA PHE A 54 -9.44 10.71 6.31
C PHE A 54 -8.29 10.23 7.21
N VAL A 55 -8.18 10.73 8.44
CA VAL A 55 -7.14 10.27 9.39
C VAL A 55 -7.29 8.76 9.67
N ALA A 56 -8.52 8.27 9.86
CA ALA A 56 -8.76 6.85 10.11
C ALA A 56 -8.41 5.96 8.92
N ASP A 57 -8.59 6.44 7.69
CA ASP A 57 -8.22 5.72 6.47
C ASP A 57 -6.69 5.65 6.32
N VAL A 58 -5.99 6.77 6.54
CA VAL A 58 -4.51 6.81 6.53
C VAL A 58 -3.91 5.90 7.60
N GLU A 59 -4.51 5.83 8.78
CA GLU A 59 -4.07 4.91 9.85
C GLU A 59 -4.25 3.43 9.51
N GLN A 60 -5.27 3.09 8.72
CA GLN A 60 -5.56 1.70 8.32
C GLN A 60 -4.74 1.27 7.10
N ASP A 61 -4.33 2.23 6.27
CA ASP A 61 -3.50 1.95 5.11
C ASP A 61 -2.06 1.61 5.55
N THR A 62 -1.80 0.30 5.61
CA THR A 62 -0.53 -0.29 6.04
C THR A 62 0.17 -1.04 4.92
N ALA A 63 -0.39 -1.02 3.71
CA ALA A 63 0.14 -1.74 2.56
C ALA A 63 1.02 -0.82 1.72
N MET A 64 2.12 -1.35 1.22
CA MET A 64 2.96 -0.64 0.27
C MET A 64 3.59 -1.65 -0.69
N ALA A 65 3.68 -1.28 -1.98
CA ALA A 65 4.28 -2.14 -2.99
C ALA A 65 5.77 -2.38 -2.68
N THR A 66 6.30 -3.54 -3.05
CA THR A 66 7.67 -3.94 -2.71
C THR A 66 8.76 -3.25 -3.54
N ASP A 67 8.35 -2.55 -4.59
CA ASP A 67 9.16 -1.91 -5.63
C ASP A 67 8.83 -0.42 -5.81
N VAL A 68 8.30 0.24 -4.76
CA VAL A 68 7.99 1.68 -4.80
C VAL A 68 9.25 2.49 -5.10
N THR A 69 9.17 3.29 -6.16
CA THR A 69 10.20 4.26 -6.55
C THR A 69 10.12 5.54 -5.72
N GLU A 70 11.22 6.28 -5.65
CA GLU A 70 11.26 7.57 -4.94
C GLU A 70 10.23 8.57 -5.49
N ALA A 71 10.12 8.71 -6.82
CA ALA A 71 9.15 9.60 -7.43
C ALA A 71 7.69 9.21 -7.12
N ALA A 72 7.40 7.91 -7.09
CA ALA A 72 6.06 7.43 -6.75
C ALA A 72 5.72 7.71 -5.26
N TRP A 73 6.71 7.55 -4.37
CA TRP A 73 6.55 7.90 -2.96
C TRP A 73 6.38 9.40 -2.74
N GLU A 74 7.18 10.25 -3.39
CA GLU A 74 7.06 11.71 -3.29
C GLU A 74 5.67 12.17 -3.73
N GLU A 75 5.17 11.66 -4.87
CA GLU A 75 3.81 11.97 -5.35
C GLU A 75 2.73 11.56 -4.34
N GLU A 76 2.84 10.36 -3.76
CA GLU A 76 1.90 9.87 -2.75
C GLU A 76 1.95 10.69 -1.45
N ALA A 77 3.16 11.00 -0.98
CA ALA A 77 3.38 11.78 0.23
C ALA A 77 2.83 13.20 0.09
N ASP A 78 3.07 13.85 -1.05
CA ASP A 78 2.52 15.17 -1.36
C ASP A 78 0.98 15.14 -1.40
N GLN A 79 0.39 14.13 -2.04
CA GLN A 79 -1.07 13.96 -2.07
C GLN A 79 -1.67 13.76 -0.67
N LEU A 80 -1.03 12.95 0.18
CA LEU A 80 -1.48 12.73 1.55
C LEU A 80 -1.45 14.03 2.38
N LEU A 81 -0.38 14.81 2.27
CA LEU A 81 -0.24 16.08 2.98
C LEU A 81 -1.22 17.14 2.45
N GLU A 82 -1.45 17.18 1.13
CA GLU A 82 -2.41 18.10 0.51
C GLU A 82 -3.84 17.81 0.95
N GLU A 83 -4.29 16.55 0.86
CA GLU A 83 -5.64 16.16 1.28
C GLU A 83 -5.84 16.35 2.79
N TYR A 84 -4.83 16.03 3.60
CA TYR A 84 -4.85 16.34 5.03
C TYR A 84 -5.06 17.83 5.29
N SER A 85 -4.23 18.69 4.69
CA SER A 85 -4.29 20.14 4.87
C SER A 85 -5.64 20.72 4.45
N LYS A 86 -6.24 20.18 3.37
CA LYS A 86 -7.58 20.54 2.91
C LYS A 86 -8.66 20.17 3.92
N HIS A 87 -8.63 18.95 4.47
CA HIS A 87 -9.59 18.52 5.49
C HIS A 87 -9.43 19.28 6.81
N GLU A 88 -8.20 19.47 7.27
CA GLU A 88 -7.86 20.25 8.46
C GLU A 88 -8.35 21.69 8.32
N SER A 89 -7.99 22.37 7.22
CA SER A 89 -8.41 23.75 6.96
C SER A 89 -9.94 23.87 6.94
N LYS A 90 -10.63 22.90 6.33
CA LYS A 90 -12.09 22.89 6.28
C LYS A 90 -12.71 22.70 7.67
N ALA A 91 -12.11 21.88 8.53
CA ALA A 91 -12.55 21.76 9.91
C ALA A 91 -12.30 23.07 10.69
N ASP A 92 -11.14 23.71 10.49
CA ASP A 92 -10.76 24.95 11.19
C ASP A 92 -11.66 26.14 10.85
N GLU A 93 -12.19 26.22 9.62
CA GLU A 93 -13.21 27.22 9.21
C GLU A 93 -14.40 27.28 10.18
N TYR A 94 -14.77 26.15 10.79
CA TYR A 94 -15.90 26.04 11.73
C TYR A 94 -15.45 25.92 13.19
N ARG A 95 -14.19 26.26 13.53
CA ARG A 95 -13.64 26.12 14.88
C ARG A 95 -14.52 26.72 15.98
N GLU A 96 -15.15 27.87 15.73
CA GLU A 96 -16.02 28.56 16.70
C GLU A 96 -17.36 27.84 16.93
N HIS A 97 -17.79 26.98 16.00
CA HIS A 97 -19.01 26.18 16.11
C HIS A 97 -18.80 24.87 16.89
N TYR A 98 -17.56 24.48 17.14
CA TYR A 98 -17.25 23.27 17.87
C TYR A 98 -17.25 23.47 19.39
N SER A 99 -17.70 22.45 20.10
CA SER A 99 -17.53 22.39 21.55
C SER A 99 -16.04 22.32 21.92
N VAL A 100 -15.72 22.49 23.21
CA VAL A 100 -14.33 22.33 23.69
C VAL A 100 -13.84 20.92 23.41
N GLU A 101 -14.67 19.92 23.70
CA GLU A 101 -14.37 18.50 23.52
C GLU A 101 -14.07 18.19 22.05
N LYS A 102 -14.89 18.69 21.12
CA LYS A 102 -14.66 18.46 19.68
C LYS A 102 -13.39 19.12 19.17
N ARG A 103 -13.00 20.29 19.71
CA ARG A 103 -11.71 20.91 19.39
C ARG A 103 -10.52 20.14 19.94
N GLU A 104 -10.66 19.51 21.10
CA GLU A 104 -9.64 18.60 21.64
C GLU A 104 -9.53 17.33 20.79
N GLU A 105 -10.65 16.79 20.30
CA GLU A 105 -10.63 15.67 19.37
C GLU A 105 -9.96 16.01 18.05
N ILE A 106 -10.18 17.22 17.49
CA ILE A 106 -9.50 17.66 16.26
C ILE A 106 -7.97 17.72 16.47
N LYS A 107 -7.50 18.25 17.60
CA LYS A 107 -6.06 18.21 17.93
C LYS A 107 -5.53 16.78 18.04
N ALA A 108 -6.31 15.87 18.61
CA ALA A 108 -5.92 14.47 18.67
C ALA A 108 -5.89 13.82 17.26
N LEU A 109 -6.70 14.30 16.30
CA LEU A 109 -6.62 13.87 14.91
C LEU A 109 -5.33 14.36 14.23
N GLU A 110 -4.85 15.57 14.54
CA GLU A 110 -3.57 16.09 14.07
C GLU A 110 -2.41 15.15 14.49
N GLU A 111 -2.28 14.87 15.79
CA GLU A 111 -1.23 13.98 16.32
C GLU A 111 -1.31 12.56 15.73
N ARG A 112 -2.52 12.07 15.49
CA ARG A 112 -2.76 10.74 14.89
C ARG A 112 -2.34 10.69 13.42
N PHE A 113 -2.65 11.74 12.66
CA PHE A 113 -2.20 11.84 11.28
C PHE A 113 -0.68 11.90 11.19
N GLU A 114 -0.02 12.73 12.00
CA GLU A 114 1.45 12.82 12.03
C GLU A 114 2.08 11.45 12.31
N LEU A 115 1.57 10.73 13.31
CA LEU A 115 2.05 9.39 13.64
C LEU A 115 1.80 8.38 12.50
N ALA A 116 0.65 8.45 11.84
CA ALA A 116 0.32 7.57 10.73
C ALA A 116 1.23 7.84 9.53
N TYR A 117 1.44 9.12 9.20
CA TYR A 117 2.35 9.56 8.15
C TYR A 117 3.79 9.12 8.42
N GLU A 118 4.31 9.33 9.64
CA GLU A 118 5.65 8.86 10.02
C GLU A 118 5.81 7.34 9.89
N LYS A 119 4.79 6.56 10.27
CA LYS A 119 4.82 5.11 10.11
C LYS A 119 4.89 4.72 8.64
N ARG A 120 4.13 5.42 7.79
CA ARG A 120 4.14 5.20 6.35
C ARG A 120 5.49 5.56 5.73
N GLN A 121 6.09 6.68 6.12
CA GLN A 121 7.44 7.05 5.70
C GLN A 121 8.48 6.00 6.12
N LYS A 122 8.42 5.51 7.37
CA LYS A 122 9.31 4.43 7.83
C LYS A 122 9.11 3.13 7.06
N LEU A 123 7.89 2.82 6.64
CA LEU A 123 7.59 1.67 5.78
C LEU A 123 8.23 1.87 4.39
N TYR A 124 8.07 3.05 3.79
CA TYR A 124 8.75 3.42 2.54
C TYR A 124 10.26 3.25 2.64
N ASP A 125 10.88 3.85 3.66
CA ASP A 125 12.33 3.77 3.85
C ASP A 125 12.80 2.31 3.94
N ASP A 126 12.08 1.46 4.66
CA ASP A 126 12.39 0.04 4.81
C ASP A 126 12.32 -0.72 3.49
N VAL A 127 11.19 -0.60 2.78
CA VAL A 127 10.96 -1.31 1.52
C VAL A 127 11.89 -0.81 0.42
N SER A 128 12.03 0.51 0.29
CA SER A 128 12.90 1.16 -0.69
C SER A 128 14.37 0.75 -0.48
N ARG A 129 14.80 0.65 0.78
CA ARG A 129 16.13 0.17 1.15
C ARG A 129 16.30 -1.32 0.84
N ARG A 130 15.33 -2.16 1.19
CA ARG A 130 15.34 -3.59 0.87
C ARG A 130 15.40 -3.83 -0.64
N TYR A 131 14.63 -3.07 -1.41
CA TYR A 131 14.60 -3.14 -2.88
C TYR A 131 15.98 -2.84 -3.48
N ARG A 132 16.59 -1.71 -3.11
CA ARG A 132 17.95 -1.35 -3.57
C ARG A 132 19.00 -2.38 -3.18
N LEU A 133 18.99 -2.80 -1.91
CA LEU A 133 19.94 -3.79 -1.42
C LEU A 133 19.84 -5.10 -2.20
N ARG A 134 18.61 -5.55 -2.49
CA ARG A 134 18.38 -6.76 -3.30
C ARG A 134 18.96 -6.63 -4.70
N GLN A 135 18.69 -5.49 -5.35
CA GLN A 135 19.19 -5.20 -6.69
C GLN A 135 20.73 -5.16 -6.74
N ASP A 136 21.36 -4.57 -5.72
CA ASP A 136 22.82 -4.49 -5.60
C ASP A 136 23.46 -5.86 -5.41
N MET A 137 22.81 -6.75 -4.65
CA MET A 137 23.36 -8.07 -4.34
C MET A 137 23.10 -9.11 -5.43
N LEU A 138 21.87 -9.15 -5.97
CA LEU A 138 21.48 -10.19 -6.93
C LEU A 138 21.61 -9.74 -8.38
N GLY A 139 21.53 -8.43 -8.63
CA GLY A 139 21.64 -7.87 -9.98
C GLY A 139 20.48 -8.19 -10.92
N VAL A 140 19.35 -8.63 -10.37
CA VAL A 140 18.14 -8.94 -11.12
C VAL A 140 17.08 -7.89 -10.80
N GLU A 141 16.40 -7.36 -11.82
CA GLU A 141 15.20 -6.55 -11.63
C GLU A 141 14.11 -7.43 -11.01
N VAL A 142 13.58 -6.98 -9.89
CA VAL A 142 12.68 -7.74 -9.04
C VAL A 142 11.26 -7.38 -9.42
N ALA A 143 10.65 -8.11 -10.36
CA ALA A 143 9.20 -8.08 -10.53
C ALA A 143 8.48 -9.06 -9.58
N ALA A 144 9.22 -10.02 -8.98
CA ALA A 144 8.67 -11.02 -8.06
C ALA A 144 9.69 -11.40 -6.98
N ASP A 145 9.18 -11.79 -5.81
CA ASP A 145 10.01 -12.25 -4.69
C ASP A 145 10.69 -13.60 -4.96
N ASP A 146 10.23 -14.37 -5.94
CA ASP A 146 10.86 -15.62 -6.32
C ASP A 146 12.14 -15.40 -7.14
N LEU A 147 13.16 -16.22 -6.88
CA LEU A 147 14.41 -16.21 -7.65
C LEU A 147 14.28 -17.04 -8.93
N SER A 148 13.06 -17.17 -9.48
CA SER A 148 12.78 -18.04 -10.63
C SER A 148 13.47 -17.59 -11.92
N THR A 149 13.79 -16.31 -12.02
CA THR A 149 14.56 -15.70 -13.11
C THR A 149 16.04 -16.09 -13.08
N ILE A 150 16.53 -16.56 -11.94
CA ILE A 150 17.87 -17.13 -11.81
C ILE A 150 17.79 -18.59 -12.28
N GLN A 151 18.59 -18.95 -13.28
CA GLN A 151 18.61 -20.24 -13.96
C GLN A 151 20.05 -20.79 -14.00
N ALA A 152 20.22 -22.01 -14.47
CA ALA A 152 21.53 -22.69 -14.49
C ALA A 152 22.62 -21.91 -15.25
N ASP A 153 22.25 -21.10 -16.25
CA ASP A 153 23.18 -20.31 -17.05
C ASP A 153 23.68 -19.03 -16.35
N ASN A 154 22.94 -18.50 -15.36
CA ASN A 154 23.30 -17.26 -14.67
C ASN A 154 23.58 -17.43 -13.15
N ILE A 155 23.25 -18.58 -12.54
CA ILE A 155 23.38 -18.84 -11.10
C ILE A 155 24.79 -18.56 -10.56
N THR A 156 25.85 -18.97 -11.27
CA THR A 156 27.24 -18.75 -10.84
C THR A 156 27.60 -17.26 -10.79
N ALA A 157 27.20 -16.50 -11.82
CA ALA A 157 27.46 -15.06 -11.87
C ALA A 157 26.73 -14.33 -10.74
N THR A 158 25.48 -14.72 -10.45
CA THR A 158 24.70 -14.17 -9.34
C THR A 158 25.34 -14.44 -7.99
N TYR A 159 25.83 -15.65 -7.72
CA TYR A 159 26.58 -15.96 -6.50
C TYR A 159 27.81 -15.09 -6.34
N GLN A 160 28.60 -14.97 -7.41
CA GLN A 160 29.83 -14.20 -7.36
C GLN A 160 29.54 -12.73 -7.09
N LYS A 161 28.51 -12.16 -7.73
CA LYS A 161 28.04 -10.81 -7.43
C LYS A 161 27.62 -10.68 -5.97
N PHE A 162 26.77 -11.57 -5.48
CA PHE A 162 26.29 -11.56 -4.10
C PHE A 162 27.45 -11.54 -3.09
N ILE A 163 28.40 -12.47 -3.22
CA ILE A 163 29.56 -12.57 -2.32
C ILE A 163 30.47 -11.34 -2.42
N ASN A 164 30.71 -10.83 -3.63
CA ASN A 164 31.56 -9.65 -3.83
C ASN A 164 30.94 -8.39 -3.22
N THR A 165 29.65 -8.17 -3.46
CA THR A 165 28.89 -7.06 -2.86
C THR A 165 28.87 -7.18 -1.34
N LEU A 166 28.61 -8.39 -0.81
CA LEU A 166 28.65 -8.65 0.63
C LEU A 166 30.01 -8.32 1.24
N HIS A 167 31.10 -8.81 0.65
CA HIS A 167 32.45 -8.59 1.15
C HIS A 167 32.84 -7.10 1.16
N SER A 168 32.43 -6.37 0.12
CA SER A 168 32.76 -4.94 -0.05
C SER A 168 32.01 -4.04 0.92
N ASN A 169 30.78 -4.41 1.29
CA ASN A 169 29.85 -3.52 2.00
C ASN A 169 29.45 -4.00 3.41
N LYS A 170 29.95 -5.15 3.89
CA LYS A 170 29.53 -5.76 5.17
C LYS A 170 29.54 -4.83 6.39
N GLU A 171 30.44 -3.86 6.43
CA GLU A 171 30.55 -2.88 7.55
C GLU A 171 29.47 -1.78 7.48
N LEU A 172 28.79 -1.62 6.34
CA LEU A 172 27.72 -0.64 6.13
C LEU A 172 26.33 -1.21 6.44
N TYR A 173 26.24 -2.52 6.66
CA TYR A 173 24.97 -3.21 6.86
C TYR A 173 24.54 -3.19 8.33
N THR A 174 23.28 -2.79 8.53
CA THR A 174 22.57 -2.83 9.80
C THR A 174 22.11 -4.26 10.10
N ALA A 175 21.69 -4.51 11.35
CA ALA A 175 21.13 -5.81 11.73
C ALA A 175 19.94 -6.23 10.84
N ARG A 176 19.09 -5.27 10.44
CA ARG A 176 17.96 -5.55 9.54
C ARG A 176 18.40 -5.94 8.13
N ASP A 177 19.50 -5.36 7.61
CA ASP A 177 20.04 -5.82 6.33
C ASP A 177 20.51 -7.25 6.40
N TRP A 178 21.18 -7.62 7.50
CA TRP A 178 21.67 -8.98 7.69
C TRP A 178 20.55 -10.01 7.64
N GLU A 179 19.39 -9.72 8.24
CA GLU A 179 18.20 -10.59 8.14
C GLU A 179 17.76 -10.81 6.68
N HIS A 180 17.72 -9.74 5.87
CA HIS A 180 17.39 -9.86 4.44
C HIS A 180 18.46 -10.60 3.64
N ILE A 181 19.73 -10.30 3.90
CA ILE A 181 20.90 -10.92 3.27
C ILE A 181 20.90 -12.43 3.52
N GLU A 182 20.68 -12.85 4.76
CA GLU A 182 20.61 -14.26 5.13
C GLU A 182 19.44 -14.97 4.42
N GLY A 183 18.27 -14.31 4.36
CA GLY A 183 17.12 -14.81 3.62
C GLY A 183 17.43 -15.04 2.14
N TRP A 184 18.04 -14.07 1.46
CA TRP A 184 18.41 -14.20 0.05
C TRP A 184 19.55 -15.20 -0.16
N TRP A 185 20.49 -15.31 0.77
CA TRP A 185 21.53 -16.33 0.72
C TRP A 185 20.93 -17.75 0.78
N SER A 186 19.96 -17.97 1.68
CA SER A 186 19.22 -19.23 1.75
C SER A 186 18.48 -19.51 0.44
N ALA A 187 17.70 -18.54 -0.04
CA ALA A 187 16.93 -18.68 -1.28
C ALA A 187 17.83 -18.98 -2.50
N LEU A 188 19.01 -18.36 -2.57
CA LEU A 188 19.97 -18.61 -3.63
C LEU A 188 20.57 -20.03 -3.55
N ASN A 189 20.82 -20.55 -2.34
CA ASN A 189 21.27 -21.93 -2.11
C ASN A 189 20.22 -22.96 -2.47
N ASP A 190 18.96 -22.69 -2.18
CA ASP A 190 17.85 -23.56 -2.57
C ASP A 190 17.72 -23.55 -4.10
N ARG A 191 17.74 -22.36 -4.71
CA ARG A 191 17.66 -22.21 -6.17
C ARG A 191 18.78 -22.96 -6.90
N ARG A 192 20.01 -22.91 -6.40
CA ARG A 192 21.16 -23.64 -6.96
C ARG A 192 20.97 -25.16 -6.95
N GLN A 193 20.19 -25.70 -6.02
CA GLN A 193 19.91 -27.14 -5.96
C GLN A 193 18.81 -27.56 -6.94
N GLU A 194 17.95 -26.62 -7.35
CA GLU A 194 16.85 -26.85 -8.28
C GLU A 194 17.26 -26.80 -9.75
N VAL A 195 18.22 -25.91 -10.09
CA VAL A 195 18.66 -25.64 -11.48
C VAL A 195 19.91 -26.42 -11.84
#